data_AF-A0A5C7MN05-F1
#
_entry.id   AF-A0A5C7MN05-F1
#
_cell.length_a   1.000
_cell.length_b   1.000
_cell.length_c   1.000
_cell.angle_alpha   90.00
_cell.angle_beta   90.00
_cell.angle_gamma   90.00
#
_symmetry.space_group_name_H-M   'P 1'
#
loop_
_entity.id
_entity.type
_entity.pdbx_description
1 polymer ?
#
loop_
_entity_poly.entity_id
_entity_poly.type
_entity_poly.pdbx_seq_one_letter_code
_entity_poly.pdbx_strand_id
1 'polypeptide(L)'
;MTTETINVLNSEQRRFLDTQTQRAREVAQRAAEDALRALAVSEPSRPAYISEQQNKLRLALRDKARQLGDDTSRAGVPLTNLVHDVAYEQWHRLLFARFLEVNGLLRHPEYRDIPLSLEDCGDLASDLGEPDAWAVAARFASEILPGVFRLTDPAVQVGFAAEHRNTL
;
A
#
# COMPACT_ATOMS: atom_id res chain seq x y z
N MET A 1 20.26 -3.58 37.63
CA MET A 1 19.70 -4.23 36.42
C MET A 1 18.20 -4.04 36.50
N THR A 2 17.68 -3.00 35.86
CA THR A 2 16.25 -2.75 35.75
C THR A 2 15.66 -3.79 34.82
N THR A 3 14.84 -4.67 35.37
CA THR A 3 14.04 -5.61 34.59
C THR A 3 13.06 -4.78 33.77
N GLU A 4 13.36 -4.53 32.49
CA GLU A 4 12.37 -4.01 31.55
C GLU A 4 11.20 -4.99 31.55
N THR A 5 10.07 -4.55 32.09
CA THR A 5 8.82 -5.28 32.02
C THR A 5 8.45 -5.40 30.54
N ILE A 6 8.61 -6.60 29.98
CA ILE A 6 8.06 -6.93 28.66
C ILE A 6 6.54 -6.73 28.78
N ASN A 7 6.07 -5.60 28.27
CA ASN A 7 4.67 -5.22 28.36
C ASN A 7 3.90 -5.98 27.28
N VAL A 8 3.54 -7.22 27.59
CA VAL A 8 2.76 -8.07 26.68
C VAL A 8 1.32 -7.56 26.64
N LEU A 9 0.74 -7.49 25.44
CA LEU A 9 -0.66 -7.09 25.26
C LEU A 9 -1.59 -8.00 26.08
N ASN A 10 -2.45 -7.38 26.88
CA ASN A 10 -3.49 -8.12 27.60
C ASN A 10 -4.55 -8.67 26.62
N SER A 11 -5.46 -9.53 27.10
CA SER A 11 -6.45 -10.18 26.23
C SER A 11 -7.39 -9.20 25.51
N GLU A 12 -7.75 -8.08 26.14
CA GLU A 12 -8.60 -7.05 25.52
C GLU A 12 -7.84 -6.30 24.42
N GLN A 13 -6.59 -5.92 24.68
CA GLN A 13 -5.72 -5.26 23.71
C GLN A 13 -5.44 -6.17 22.50
N ARG A 14 -5.20 -7.46 22.72
CA ARG A 14 -5.02 -8.44 21.62
C ARG A 14 -6.29 -8.56 20.78
N ARG A 15 -7.46 -8.65 21.41
CA ARG A 15 -8.75 -8.72 20.70
C ARG A 15 -9.04 -7.44 19.94
N PHE A 16 -8.72 -6.29 20.52
CA PHE A 16 -8.86 -5.00 19.86
C PHE A 16 -7.97 -4.92 18.62
N LEU A 17 -6.68 -5.27 18.75
CA LEU A 17 -5.73 -5.30 17.64
C LEU A 17 -6.18 -6.24 16.51
N ASP A 18 -6.60 -7.46 16.84
CA ASP A 18 -7.15 -8.41 15.86
C ASP A 18 -8.36 -7.82 15.14
N THR A 19 -9.30 -7.22 15.87
CA THR A 19 -10.49 -6.60 15.28
C THR A 19 -10.13 -5.45 14.34
N GLN A 20 -9.20 -4.57 14.72
CA GLN A 20 -8.78 -3.47 13.86
C GLN A 20 -8.03 -3.97 12.63
N THR A 21 -7.19 -5.00 12.80
CA THR A 21 -6.43 -5.64 11.71
C THR A 21 -7.38 -6.21 10.65
N GLN A 22 -8.41 -6.95 11.07
CA GLN A 22 -9.38 -7.52 10.13
C GLN A 22 -10.18 -6.44 9.39
N ARG A 23 -10.57 -5.36 10.08
CA ARG A 23 -11.25 -4.22 9.44
C ARG A 23 -10.36 -3.52 8.41
N ALA A 24 -9.12 -3.23 8.77
CA ALA A 24 -8.17 -2.60 7.86
C ALA A 24 -7.93 -3.48 6.62
N ARG A 25 -7.84 -4.80 6.80
CA ARG A 25 -7.75 -5.75 5.68
C ARG A 25 -8.96 -5.66 4.75
N GLU A 26 -10.18 -5.65 5.27
CA GLU A 26 -11.39 -5.54 4.44
C GLU A 26 -11.43 -4.23 3.65
N VAL A 27 -11.06 -3.11 4.28
CA VAL A 27 -10.96 -1.81 3.62
C VAL A 27 -9.89 -1.84 2.53
N ALA A 28 -8.71 -2.40 2.81
CA ALA A 28 -7.61 -2.49 1.85
C ALA A 28 -7.97 -3.37 0.65
N GLN A 29 -8.70 -4.46 0.87
CA GLN A 29 -9.19 -5.33 -0.20
C GLN A 29 -10.18 -4.61 -1.12
N ARG A 30 -11.14 -3.86 -0.56
CA ARG A 30 -12.07 -3.04 -1.35
C ARG A 30 -11.33 -1.96 -2.14
N ALA A 31 -10.37 -1.31 -1.50
CA ALA A 31 -9.54 -0.29 -2.16
C ALA A 31 -8.71 -0.88 -3.31
N ALA A 32 -8.15 -2.07 -3.12
CA ALA A 32 -7.44 -2.81 -4.15
C ALA A 32 -8.38 -3.18 -5.31
N GLU A 33 -9.58 -3.69 -5.04
CA GLU A 33 -10.58 -3.98 -6.07
C GLU A 33 -10.91 -2.74 -6.91
N ASP A 34 -11.16 -1.61 -6.26
CA ASP A 34 -11.49 -0.36 -6.94
C ASP A 34 -10.32 0.16 -7.78
N ALA A 35 -9.09 0.13 -7.25
CA ALA A 35 -7.89 0.54 -7.98
C ALA A 35 -7.61 -0.36 -9.20
N LEU A 36 -7.76 -1.69 -9.04
CA LEU A 36 -7.60 -2.65 -10.13
C LEU A 36 -8.69 -2.50 -11.20
N ARG A 37 -9.92 -2.17 -10.78
CA ARG A 37 -11.03 -1.86 -11.68
C ARG A 37 -10.77 -0.56 -12.46
N ALA A 38 -10.29 0.49 -11.80
CA ALA A 38 -9.92 1.76 -12.45
C ALA A 38 -8.80 1.59 -13.49
N LEU A 39 -7.89 0.62 -13.27
CA LEU A 39 -6.85 0.23 -14.22
C LEU A 39 -7.31 -0.78 -15.28
N ALA A 40 -8.58 -1.22 -15.25
CA ALA A 40 -9.14 -2.21 -16.15
C ALA A 40 -8.29 -3.50 -16.26
N VAL A 41 -7.77 -3.97 -15.12
CA VAL A 41 -6.88 -5.15 -15.06
C VAL A 41 -7.64 -6.43 -15.44
N SER A 42 -8.92 -6.53 -15.05
CA SER A 42 -9.83 -7.64 -15.40
C SER A 42 -10.24 -7.65 -16.86
N GLU A 43 -10.14 -6.53 -17.57
CA GLU A 43 -10.57 -6.44 -18.97
C GLU A 43 -9.53 -7.09 -19.89
N PRO A 44 -9.91 -7.91 -20.89
CA PRO A 44 -8.97 -8.49 -21.84
C PRO A 44 -8.26 -7.43 -22.69
N SER A 45 -9.00 -6.42 -23.17
CA SER A 45 -8.50 -5.32 -23.99
C SER A 45 -8.23 -4.05 -23.17
N ARG A 46 -7.32 -3.20 -23.65
CA ARG A 46 -7.03 -1.89 -23.04
C ARG A 46 -8.14 -0.89 -23.42
N PRO A 47 -8.85 -0.29 -22.44
CA PRO A 47 -9.76 0.82 -22.72
C PRO A 47 -9.05 2.08 -23.19
N ALA A 48 -9.75 2.93 -23.95
CA ALA A 48 -9.18 4.15 -24.54
C ALA A 48 -8.70 5.20 -23.51
N TYR A 49 -9.31 5.23 -22.32
CA TYR A 49 -8.96 6.20 -21.26
C TYR A 49 -7.67 5.85 -20.51
N ILE A 50 -7.17 4.62 -20.64
CA ILE A 50 -5.95 4.17 -19.98
C ILE A 50 -4.76 4.76 -20.73
N SER A 51 -3.93 5.54 -20.05
CA SER A 51 -2.68 6.09 -20.61
C SER A 51 -1.64 5.00 -20.88
N GLU A 52 -0.56 5.31 -21.61
CA GLU A 52 0.50 4.33 -21.86
C GLU A 52 1.19 3.88 -20.57
N GLN A 53 1.41 4.80 -19.64
CA GLN A 53 2.03 4.49 -18.35
C GLN A 53 1.12 3.61 -17.50
N GLN A 54 -0.18 3.93 -17.43
CA GLN A 54 -1.16 3.08 -16.76
C GLN A 54 -1.27 1.70 -17.43
N ASN A 55 -1.15 1.64 -18.76
CA ASN A 55 -1.19 0.36 -19.47
C ASN A 55 0.03 -0.52 -19.16
N LYS A 56 1.23 0.05 -18.99
CA LYS A 56 2.40 -0.70 -18.54
C LYS A 56 2.16 -1.36 -17.19
N LEU A 57 1.64 -0.58 -16.22
CA LEU A 57 1.27 -1.10 -14.90
C LEU A 57 0.18 -2.17 -14.98
N ARG A 58 -0.88 -1.91 -15.77
CA ARG A 58 -1.97 -2.87 -16.02
C ARG A 58 -1.44 -4.21 -16.53
N LEU A 59 -0.53 -4.20 -17.51
CA LEU A 59 0.04 -5.43 -18.06
C LEU A 59 0.90 -6.18 -17.04
N ALA A 60 1.69 -5.47 -16.24
CA ALA A 60 2.47 -6.07 -15.15
C ALA A 60 1.56 -6.69 -14.07
N LEU A 61 0.46 -6.02 -13.71
CA LEU A 61 -0.56 -6.55 -12.79
C LEU A 61 -1.25 -7.80 -13.35
N ARG A 62 -1.58 -7.82 -14.65
CA ARG A 62 -2.15 -9.01 -15.32
C ARG A 62 -1.16 -10.17 -15.37
N ASP A 63 0.12 -9.89 -15.53
CA ASP A 63 1.16 -10.93 -15.44
C ASP A 63 1.25 -11.48 -14.02
N LYS A 64 1.31 -10.61 -13.01
CA LYS A 64 1.30 -11.01 -11.60
C LYS A 64 0.05 -11.82 -11.24
N ALA A 65 -1.14 -11.39 -11.67
CA ALA A 65 -2.38 -12.13 -11.46
C ALA A 65 -2.28 -13.58 -11.97
N ARG A 66 -1.74 -13.78 -13.19
CA ARG A 66 -1.53 -15.13 -13.75
C ARG A 66 -0.52 -15.93 -12.94
N GLN A 67 0.58 -15.31 -12.50
CA GLN A 67 1.57 -15.96 -11.62
C GLN A 67 0.95 -16.41 -10.29
N LEU A 68 -0.01 -15.64 -9.77
CA LEU A 68 -0.77 -15.96 -8.57
C LEU A 68 -1.93 -16.94 -8.82
N GLY A 69 -2.17 -17.33 -10.07
CA GLY A 69 -3.21 -18.31 -10.44
C GLY A 69 -4.59 -17.72 -10.78
N ASP A 70 -4.72 -16.39 -10.91
CA ASP A 70 -5.94 -15.76 -11.40
C ASP A 70 -6.08 -15.89 -12.93
N ASP A 71 -7.32 -16.03 -13.42
CA ASP A 71 -7.61 -16.02 -14.86
C ASP A 71 -7.86 -14.59 -15.35
N THR A 72 -6.98 -14.14 -16.25
CA THR A 72 -7.07 -12.81 -16.89
C THR A 72 -7.57 -12.88 -18.34
N SER A 73 -7.86 -14.08 -18.86
CA SER A 73 -8.24 -14.29 -20.26
C SER A 73 -9.69 -13.87 -20.57
N ARG A 74 -10.55 -13.86 -19.55
CA ARG A 74 -11.98 -13.57 -19.66
C ARG A 74 -12.33 -12.34 -18.83
N ALA A 75 -13.16 -11.47 -19.41
CA ALA A 75 -13.74 -10.34 -18.67
C ALA A 75 -14.67 -10.86 -17.55
N GLY A 76 -14.73 -10.12 -16.44
CA GLY A 76 -15.65 -10.39 -15.33
C GLY A 76 -15.26 -11.55 -14.41
N VAL A 77 -14.10 -12.19 -14.62
CA VAL A 77 -13.56 -13.16 -13.65
C VAL A 77 -12.91 -12.40 -12.49
N PRO A 78 -13.21 -12.76 -11.22
CA PRO A 78 -12.56 -12.14 -10.07
C PRO A 78 -11.05 -12.39 -10.06
N LEU A 79 -10.27 -11.34 -9.79
CA LEU A 79 -8.81 -11.42 -9.59
C LEU A 79 -8.49 -11.52 -8.09
N THR A 80 -9.04 -12.55 -7.43
CA THR A 80 -9.04 -12.65 -5.96
C THR A 80 -7.62 -12.66 -5.39
N ASN A 81 -6.69 -13.39 -6.02
CA ASN A 81 -5.33 -13.47 -5.48
C ASN A 81 -4.57 -12.16 -5.67
N LEU A 82 -4.73 -11.49 -6.82
CA LEU A 82 -4.16 -10.17 -7.05
C LEU A 82 -4.73 -9.12 -6.08
N VAL A 83 -6.04 -9.13 -5.82
CA VAL A 83 -6.67 -8.22 -4.85
C VAL A 83 -6.05 -8.40 -3.46
N HIS A 84 -5.88 -9.65 -3.02
CA HIS A 84 -5.27 -9.94 -1.72
C HIS A 84 -3.82 -9.48 -1.63
N ASP A 85 -3.05 -9.71 -2.69
CA ASP A 85 -1.65 -9.32 -2.77
C ASP A 85 -1.48 -7.78 -2.79
N VAL A 86 -2.25 -7.06 -3.60
CA VAL A 86 -2.25 -5.59 -3.62
C VAL A 86 -2.70 -5.01 -2.28
N ALA A 87 -3.77 -5.55 -1.69
CA ALA A 87 -4.24 -5.11 -0.38
C ALA A 87 -3.18 -5.31 0.71
N TYR A 88 -2.50 -6.46 0.69
CA TYR A 88 -1.42 -6.77 1.62
C TYR A 88 -0.28 -5.75 1.49
N GLU A 89 0.25 -5.56 0.29
CA GLU A 89 1.37 -4.64 0.04
C GLU A 89 1.03 -3.20 0.44
N GLN A 90 -0.12 -2.68 -0.01
CA GLN A 90 -0.51 -1.29 0.27
C GLN A 90 -0.78 -1.04 1.76
N TRP A 91 -1.46 -1.96 2.44
CA TRP A 91 -1.71 -1.83 3.87
C TRP A 91 -0.43 -1.89 4.69
N HIS A 92 0.50 -2.80 4.37
CA HIS A 92 1.78 -2.90 5.08
C HIS A 92 2.63 -1.64 4.89
N ARG A 93 2.63 -1.04 3.70
CA ARG A 93 3.35 0.22 3.47
C ARG A 93 2.84 1.35 4.36
N LEU A 94 1.53 1.49 4.50
CA LEU A 94 0.92 2.48 5.38
C LEU A 94 1.21 2.17 6.87
N LEU A 95 1.12 0.90 7.26
CA LEU A 95 1.42 0.47 8.64
C LEU A 95 2.88 0.76 9.01
N PHE A 96 3.83 0.43 8.13
CA PHE A 96 5.24 0.72 8.35
C PHE A 96 5.53 2.21 8.29
N ALA A 97 4.90 2.97 7.40
CA ALA A 97 5.03 4.42 7.38
C ALA A 97 4.61 5.04 8.71
N ARG A 98 3.46 4.63 9.24
CA ARG A 98 3.01 5.09 10.56
C ARG A 98 3.96 4.65 11.67
N PHE A 99 4.38 3.39 11.67
CA PHE A 99 5.34 2.89 12.65
C PHE A 99 6.65 3.69 12.64
N LEU A 100 7.20 3.96 11.46
CA LEU A 100 8.43 4.72 11.31
C LEU A 100 8.24 6.16 11.78
N GLU A 101 7.14 6.81 11.41
CA GLU A 101 6.86 8.20 11.79
C GLU A 101 6.70 8.35 13.30
N VAL A 102 5.87 7.53 13.95
CA VAL A 102 5.65 7.65 15.41
C VAL A 102 6.89 7.32 16.24
N ASN A 103 7.87 6.63 15.67
CA ASN A 103 9.15 6.32 16.32
C ASN A 103 10.28 7.27 15.91
N GLY A 104 10.03 8.30 15.09
CA GLY A 104 11.06 9.21 14.60
C GLY A 104 12.11 8.54 13.70
N LEU A 105 11.68 7.51 12.96
CA LEU A 105 12.52 6.72 12.05
C LEU A 105 12.18 6.93 10.57
N LEU A 106 11.04 7.54 10.26
CA LEU A 106 10.69 7.94 8.90
C LEU A 106 11.63 9.05 8.45
N ARG A 107 12.22 8.93 7.27
CA ARG A 107 13.29 9.81 6.78
C ARG A 107 13.15 10.01 5.29
N HIS A 108 13.66 11.14 4.79
CA HIS A 108 13.82 11.32 3.36
C HIS A 108 14.83 10.28 2.81
N PRO A 109 14.55 9.64 1.66
CA PRO A 109 15.44 8.62 1.07
C PRO A 109 16.86 9.13 0.82
N GLU A 110 16.97 10.40 0.41
CA GLU A 110 18.24 11.10 0.13
C GLU A 110 18.83 11.81 1.37
N TYR A 111 18.00 12.33 2.28
CA TYR A 111 18.43 13.10 3.46
C TYR A 111 18.04 12.36 4.74
N ARG A 112 18.87 11.39 5.13
CA ARG A 112 18.54 10.42 6.20
C ARG A 112 18.79 10.91 7.62
N ASP A 113 19.38 12.09 7.80
CA ASP A 113 19.77 12.56 9.13
C ASP A 113 18.60 13.21 9.90
N ILE A 114 17.52 13.57 9.21
CA ILE A 114 16.38 14.29 9.80
C ILE A 114 15.12 13.40 9.74
N PRO A 115 14.48 13.11 10.89
CA PRO A 115 13.20 12.41 10.89
C PRO A 115 12.09 13.30 10.33
N LEU A 116 11.13 12.68 9.65
CA LEU A 116 9.96 13.34 9.07
C LEU A 116 8.69 12.95 9.83
N SER A 117 7.86 13.95 10.11
CA SER A 117 6.48 13.78 10.56
C SER A 117 5.53 13.62 9.37
N LEU A 118 4.27 13.26 9.64
CA LEU A 118 3.22 13.29 8.60
C LEU A 118 2.93 14.71 8.10
N GLU A 119 3.15 15.75 8.93
CA GLU A 119 2.99 17.15 8.50
C GLU A 119 4.05 17.51 7.46
N ASP A 120 5.32 17.18 7.72
CA ASP A 120 6.42 17.38 6.76
C ASP A 120 6.14 16.62 5.44
N CYS A 121 5.57 15.41 5.52
CA CYS A 121 5.17 14.64 4.35
C CYS A 121 4.04 15.34 3.56
N GLY A 122 3.14 16.04 4.25
CA GLY A 122 2.07 16.83 3.62
C GLY A 122 2.63 18.00 2.83
N ASP A 123 3.60 18.71 3.40
CA ASP A 123 4.27 19.84 2.74
C ASP A 123 5.01 19.40 1.46
N LEU A 124 5.54 18.17 1.43
CA LEU A 124 6.23 17.61 0.28
C LEU A 124 5.29 17.02 -0.80
N ALA A 125 4.00 16.81 -0.51
CA ALA A 125 3.11 16.04 -1.38
C ALA A 125 3.00 16.65 -2.79
N SER A 126 2.77 17.97 -2.87
CA SER A 126 2.64 18.67 -4.15
C SER A 126 3.93 18.60 -4.97
N ASP A 127 5.09 18.79 -4.33
CA ASP A 127 6.40 18.79 -5.00
C ASP A 127 6.76 17.41 -5.55
N LEU A 128 6.31 16.35 -4.87
CA LEU A 128 6.53 14.95 -5.27
C LEU A 128 5.45 14.41 -6.20
N GLY A 129 4.40 15.19 -6.50
CA GLY A 129 3.25 14.75 -7.29
C GLY A 129 2.40 13.69 -6.60
N GLU A 130 2.48 13.60 -5.27
CA GLU A 130 1.72 12.67 -4.45
C GLU A 130 0.41 13.31 -3.99
N PRO A 131 -0.67 12.52 -3.83
CA PRO A 131 -1.99 13.06 -3.51
C PRO A 131 -2.14 13.56 -2.06
N ASP A 132 -1.37 13.01 -1.13
CA ASP A 132 -1.47 13.31 0.30
C ASP A 132 -0.20 12.90 1.08
N ALA A 133 -0.14 13.32 2.35
CA ALA A 133 0.95 13.00 3.27
C ALA A 133 1.17 11.49 3.44
N TRP A 134 0.10 10.69 3.41
CA TRP A 134 0.18 9.24 3.57
C TRP A 134 0.85 8.56 2.38
N ALA A 135 0.58 9.03 1.17
CA ALA A 135 1.24 8.55 -0.04
C ALA A 135 2.75 8.85 0.00
N VAL A 136 3.15 10.07 0.41
CA VAL A 136 4.56 10.43 0.60
C VAL A 136 5.22 9.56 1.67
N ALA A 137 4.59 9.42 2.84
CA ALA A 137 5.14 8.62 3.93
C ALA A 137 5.29 7.14 3.55
N ALA A 138 4.29 6.56 2.87
CA ALA A 138 4.34 5.19 2.36
C ALA A 138 5.42 5.01 1.31
N ARG A 139 5.62 5.98 0.41
CA ARG A 139 6.70 6.00 -0.57
C ARG A 139 8.06 5.99 0.13
N PHE A 140 8.32 6.94 1.02
CA PHE A 140 9.59 7.03 1.74
C PHE A 140 9.87 5.80 2.60
N ALA A 141 8.88 5.31 3.34
CA ALA A 141 8.99 4.06 4.10
C ALA A 141 9.43 2.87 3.22
N SER A 142 8.89 2.79 2.00
CA SER A 142 9.23 1.74 1.05
C SER A 142 10.65 1.87 0.49
N GLU A 143 11.10 3.09 0.25
CA GLU A 143 12.44 3.38 -0.27
C GLU A 143 13.53 3.17 0.78
N ILE A 144 13.25 3.44 2.06
CA ILE A 144 14.23 3.23 3.14
C ILE A 144 14.26 1.79 3.67
N LEU A 145 13.25 0.98 3.35
CA LEU A 145 13.16 -0.44 3.70
C LEU A 145 13.13 -1.37 2.46
N PRO A 146 14.17 -1.35 1.59
CA PRO A 146 14.17 -2.11 0.34
C PRO A 146 14.19 -3.64 0.54
N GLY A 147 14.58 -4.12 1.73
CA GLY A 147 14.50 -5.54 2.09
C GLY A 147 13.08 -6.00 2.44
N VAL A 148 12.18 -5.06 2.77
CA VAL A 148 10.78 -5.32 3.12
C VAL A 148 9.90 -5.08 1.92
N PHE A 149 10.05 -3.94 1.25
CA PHE A 149 9.21 -3.54 0.12
C PHE A 149 9.96 -3.63 -1.20
N ARG A 150 9.41 -4.38 -2.15
CA ARG A 150 9.96 -4.50 -3.50
C ARG A 150 9.35 -3.43 -4.39
N LEU A 151 10.03 -2.29 -4.54
CA LEU A 151 9.52 -1.16 -5.34
C LEU A 151 9.20 -1.50 -6.80
N THR A 152 9.86 -2.51 -7.37
CA THR A 152 9.60 -2.98 -8.73
C THR A 152 8.36 -3.87 -8.85
N ASP A 153 7.78 -4.30 -7.72
CA ASP A 153 6.57 -5.10 -7.71
C ASP A 153 5.38 -4.24 -8.18
N PRO A 154 4.59 -4.70 -9.18
CA PRO A 154 3.45 -3.94 -9.66
C PRO A 154 2.39 -3.70 -8.58
N ALA A 155 2.27 -4.57 -7.56
CA ALA A 155 1.33 -4.38 -6.46
C ALA A 155 1.68 -3.17 -5.59
N VAL A 156 2.98 -2.90 -5.41
CA VAL A 156 3.48 -1.70 -4.71
C VAL A 156 3.19 -0.43 -5.50
N GLN A 157 3.20 -0.50 -6.84
CA GLN A 157 2.94 0.65 -7.72
C GLN A 157 1.44 1.04 -7.82
N VAL A 158 0.53 0.25 -7.25
CA VAL A 158 -0.90 0.60 -7.20
C VAL A 158 -1.12 1.73 -6.20
N GLY A 159 -1.67 2.85 -6.65
CA GLY A 159 -2.13 3.93 -5.77
C GLY A 159 -3.61 3.75 -5.42
N PHE A 160 -3.94 3.71 -4.12
CA PHE A 160 -5.33 3.81 -3.67
C PHE A 160 -5.87 5.22 -3.86
N ALA A 161 -7.19 5.36 -3.88
CA ALA A 161 -7.82 6.68 -3.81
C ALA A 161 -7.64 7.27 -2.40
N ALA A 162 -7.69 8.59 -2.26
CA ALA A 162 -7.43 9.27 -0.99
C ALA A 162 -8.48 8.91 0.08
N GLU A 163 -9.74 8.79 -0.31
CA GLU A 163 -10.85 8.36 0.54
C GLU A 163 -10.60 6.98 1.17
N HIS A 164 -10.01 6.06 0.41
CA HIS A 164 -9.71 4.73 0.88
C HIS A 164 -8.51 4.73 1.84
N ARG A 165 -7.46 5.51 1.54
CA ARG A 165 -6.30 5.66 2.43
C ARG A 165 -6.66 6.23 3.80
N ASN A 166 -7.55 7.22 3.84
CA ASN A 166 -7.96 7.86 5.09
C ASN A 166 -8.81 6.98 6.02
N THR A 167 -9.26 5.82 5.52
CA THR A 167 -10.07 4.85 6.30
C THR A 167 -9.28 3.64 6.78
N LEU A 168 -8.01 3.54 6.38
CA LEU A 168 -7.05 2.51 6.82
C LEU A 168 -6.33 2.95 8.10
#